data_AF-A0A847QCB3-F1
#
_entry.id   AF-A0A847QCB3-F1
#
_cell.length_a   1.000
_cell.length_b   1.000
_cell.length_c   1.000
_cell.angle_alpha   90.00
_cell.angle_beta   90.00
_cell.angle_gamma   90.00
#
_symmetry.space_group_name_H-M   'P 1'
#
loop_
_entity.id
_entity.type
_entity.pdbx_description
1 polymer ?
#
loop_
_entity_poly.entity_id
_entity_poly.type
_entity_poly.pdbx_seq_one_letter_code
_entity_poly.pdbx_strand_id
1 'polypeptide(L)'
;MEKFITKKRFKILLILISLMPAYSSLGYPPEQTSNLIVEVLSNPLTKMFVDYNIISKLLLFLAALIPYFNIKNSEKYTLGYYVLILLFVGFFQNASFTESYGFSIITGNVTLELIVIITLIYDLLKNKTKFSKDSFHKERIWIIPLMLLALLMPCDFVDNTIIPSLSLKMFINDAGFAYCMITPVIIGTYLLFEEKTYVLTLYIISFIGTIFGFYNMLTWFVFNIKSYWMGVLHLPLVIISIYGMLISKKSINHNI
;
A
#
# COMPACT_ATOMS: atom_id res chain seq x y z
N MET A 1 6.96 17.73 16.02
CA MET A 1 6.87 16.36 15.49
C MET A 1 7.01 16.34 13.97
N GLU A 2 6.23 17.14 13.24
CA GLU A 2 6.25 17.20 11.76
C GLU A 2 7.63 17.55 11.16
N LYS A 3 8.35 18.53 11.73
CA LYS A 3 9.75 18.87 11.36
C LYS A 3 10.77 17.75 11.60
N PHE A 4 10.49 16.76 12.45
CA PHE A 4 11.42 15.65 12.73
C PHE A 4 11.32 14.55 11.68
N ILE A 5 10.11 14.31 11.17
CA ILE A 5 9.79 13.18 10.29
C ILE A 5 10.19 13.47 8.83
N THR A 6 10.24 14.74 8.44
CA THR A 6 10.83 15.14 7.15
C THR A 6 12.36 15.14 7.15
N LYS A 7 13.02 15.03 8.32
CA LYS A 7 14.49 15.01 8.40
C LYS A 7 15.03 13.76 7.70
N LYS A 8 16.21 13.94 7.07
CA LYS A 8 16.95 12.85 6.43
C LYS A 8 17.12 11.62 7.34
N ARG A 9 17.35 11.84 8.64
CA ARG A 9 17.52 10.77 9.64
C ARG A 9 16.29 9.86 9.79
N PHE A 10 15.08 10.41 9.77
CA PHE A 10 13.86 9.59 9.87
C PHE A 10 13.62 8.75 8.62
N LYS A 11 13.91 9.31 7.44
CA LYS A 11 13.84 8.56 6.17
C LYS A 11 14.83 7.41 6.13
N ILE A 12 16.06 7.66 6.58
CA ILE A 12 17.09 6.62 6.72
C ILE A 12 16.59 5.53 7.67
N LEU A 13 16.00 5.89 8.82
CA LEU A 13 15.45 4.92 9.76
C LEU A 13 14.40 4.02 9.10
N LEU A 14 13.44 4.57 8.36
CA LEU A 14 12.42 3.77 7.67
C LEU A 14 13.02 2.84 6.60
N ILE A 15 14.07 3.29 5.89
CA ILE A 15 14.81 2.44 4.95
C ILE A 15 15.58 1.34 5.69
N LEU A 16 16.16 1.62 6.86
CA LEU A 16 16.82 0.58 7.65
C LEU A 16 15.82 -0.46 8.18
N ILE A 17 14.61 -0.02 8.55
CA ILE A 17 13.52 -0.93 8.94
C ILE A 17 13.11 -1.82 7.75
N SER A 18 13.03 -1.29 6.54
CA SER A 18 12.70 -2.08 5.34
C SER A 18 13.74 -3.16 5.03
N LEU A 19 14.95 -3.05 5.57
CA LEU A 19 16.06 -3.99 5.42
C LEU A 19 16.21 -4.94 6.61
N MET A 20 15.30 -4.92 7.59
CA MET A 20 15.33 -5.85 8.71
C MET A 20 15.25 -7.30 8.21
N PRO A 21 16.02 -8.23 8.82
CA PRO A 21 16.01 -9.63 8.44
C PRO A 21 14.63 -10.22 8.71
N ALA A 22 14.15 -11.04 7.77
CA ALA A 22 12.94 -11.80 7.97
C ALA A 22 13.11 -12.79 9.14
N TYR A 23 12.00 -13.19 9.73
CA TYR A 23 11.96 -14.28 10.68
C TYR A 23 11.68 -15.58 9.93
N SER A 24 12.31 -16.68 10.34
CA SER A 24 12.05 -18.03 9.87
C SER A 24 12.23 -19.01 11.03
N SER A 25 11.35 -20.01 11.13
CA SER A 25 11.42 -21.04 12.16
C SER A 25 12.60 -22.00 12.01
N LEU A 26 13.06 -22.23 10.76
CA LEU A 26 14.20 -23.13 10.48
C LEU A 26 15.54 -22.38 10.45
N GLY A 27 15.51 -21.05 10.47
CA GLY A 27 16.68 -20.22 10.26
C GLY A 27 17.12 -20.22 8.80
N TYR A 28 17.85 -19.18 8.40
CA TYR A 28 18.38 -19.08 7.06
C TYR A 28 19.60 -18.14 7.04
N PRO A 29 20.56 -18.36 6.12
CA PRO A 29 21.71 -17.48 5.99
C PRO A 29 21.30 -16.16 5.28
N PRO A 30 21.87 -14.99 5.64
CA PRO A 30 21.44 -13.69 5.11
C PRO A 30 21.41 -13.58 3.58
N GLU A 31 22.27 -14.32 2.88
CA GLU A 31 22.35 -14.36 1.42
C GLU A 31 21.06 -14.90 0.79
N GLN A 32 20.30 -15.72 1.52
CA GLN A 32 19.03 -16.30 1.08
C GLN A 32 17.80 -15.42 1.38
N THR A 33 18.00 -14.21 1.95
CA THR A 33 16.89 -13.29 2.28
C THR A 33 15.96 -13.05 1.09
N SER A 34 16.52 -12.82 -0.10
CA SER A 34 15.71 -12.59 -1.31
C SER A 34 14.85 -13.80 -1.66
N ASN A 35 15.38 -15.01 -1.54
CA ASN A 35 14.66 -16.23 -1.88
C ASN A 35 13.52 -16.48 -0.87
N LEU A 36 13.78 -16.26 0.42
CA LEU A 36 12.75 -16.34 1.46
C LEU A 36 11.62 -15.35 1.19
N ILE A 37 11.94 -14.08 0.87
CA ILE A 37 10.92 -13.07 0.55
C ILE A 37 10.06 -13.51 -0.64
N VAL A 38 10.68 -14.02 -1.71
CA VAL A 38 9.96 -14.52 -2.89
C VAL A 38 9.06 -15.70 -2.52
N GLU A 39 9.53 -16.65 -1.72
CA GLU A 39 8.74 -17.82 -1.32
C GLU A 39 7.54 -17.41 -0.45
N VAL A 40 7.76 -16.51 0.52
CA VAL A 40 6.67 -15.96 1.35
C VAL A 40 5.62 -15.23 0.52
N LEU A 41 6.05 -14.33 -0.39
CA LEU A 41 5.12 -13.54 -1.21
C LEU A 41 4.48 -14.35 -2.35
N SER A 42 5.05 -15.49 -2.72
CA SER A 42 4.46 -16.40 -3.72
C SER A 42 3.31 -17.22 -3.14
N ASN A 43 3.33 -17.52 -1.84
CA ASN A 43 2.27 -18.25 -1.15
C ASN A 43 1.92 -17.64 0.22
N PRO A 44 1.51 -16.36 0.28
CA PRO A 44 1.23 -15.70 1.54
C PRO A 44 -0.02 -16.28 2.20
N LEU A 45 -0.14 -16.14 3.53
CA LEU A 45 -1.32 -16.60 4.26
C LEU A 45 -2.63 -15.92 3.79
N THR A 46 -2.56 -14.77 3.12
CA THR A 46 -3.75 -14.17 2.47
C THR A 46 -4.40 -15.10 1.44
N LYS A 47 -3.67 -16.05 0.85
CA LYS A 47 -4.25 -17.06 -0.05
C LYS A 47 -5.24 -18.00 0.62
N MET A 48 -5.23 -18.10 1.96
CA MET A 48 -6.27 -18.82 2.71
C MET A 48 -7.64 -18.11 2.62
N PHE A 49 -7.68 -16.86 2.15
CA PHE A 49 -8.87 -16.01 2.10
C PHE A 49 -9.26 -15.62 0.67
N VAL A 50 -8.83 -16.38 -0.35
CA VAL A 50 -9.12 -16.08 -1.78
C VAL A 50 -10.62 -15.89 -2.04
N ASP A 51 -11.49 -16.65 -1.37
CA ASP A 51 -12.95 -16.53 -1.50
C ASP A 51 -13.48 -15.12 -1.09
N TYR A 52 -12.71 -14.38 -0.30
CA TYR A 52 -13.02 -13.03 0.17
C TYR A 52 -12.40 -11.93 -0.70
N ASN A 53 -11.71 -12.26 -1.80
CA ASN A 53 -11.10 -11.27 -2.70
C ASN A 53 -12.12 -10.28 -3.28
N ILE A 54 -13.30 -10.77 -3.66
CA ILE A 54 -14.37 -9.89 -4.17
C ILE A 54 -14.86 -8.93 -3.10
N ILE A 55 -14.98 -9.42 -1.85
CA ILE A 55 -15.45 -8.62 -0.72
C ILE A 55 -14.40 -7.56 -0.36
N SER A 56 -13.12 -7.93 -0.30
CA SER A 56 -12.04 -6.98 0.02
C SER A 56 -11.93 -5.88 -1.03
N LYS A 57 -12.03 -6.20 -2.32
CA LYS A 57 -12.07 -5.21 -3.41
C LYS A 57 -13.30 -4.32 -3.35
N LEU A 58 -14.47 -4.89 -3.04
CA LEU A 58 -15.69 -4.10 -2.87
C LEU A 58 -15.56 -3.12 -1.69
N LEU A 59 -15.02 -3.57 -0.56
CA LEU A 59 -14.78 -2.70 0.60
C LEU A 59 -13.77 -1.59 0.28
N LEU A 60 -12.69 -1.90 -0.46
CA LEU A 60 -11.73 -0.89 -0.93
C LEU A 60 -12.40 0.15 -1.83
N PHE A 61 -13.21 -0.30 -2.80
CA PHE A 61 -13.95 0.57 -3.70
C PHE A 61 -14.93 1.46 -2.95
N LEU A 62 -15.70 0.91 -2.00
CA LEU A 62 -16.62 1.66 -1.15
C LEU A 62 -15.87 2.68 -0.29
N ALA A 63 -14.75 2.29 0.33
CA ALA A 63 -13.91 3.19 1.12
C ALA A 63 -13.41 4.38 0.29
N ALA A 64 -13.09 4.17 -0.98
CA ALA A 64 -12.68 5.23 -1.90
C ALA A 64 -13.83 6.14 -2.36
N LEU A 65 -15.06 5.60 -2.44
CA LEU A 65 -16.25 6.32 -2.89
C LEU A 65 -16.95 7.14 -1.80
N ILE A 66 -16.88 6.74 -0.53
CA ILE A 66 -17.60 7.38 0.58
C ILE A 66 -17.46 8.92 0.61
N PRO A 67 -16.26 9.52 0.40
CA PRO A 67 -16.12 10.98 0.38
C PRO A 67 -16.93 11.68 -0.71
N TYR A 68 -17.25 11.00 -1.81
CA TYR A 68 -18.03 11.57 -2.92
C TYR A 68 -19.50 11.82 -2.56
N PHE A 69 -20.04 11.08 -1.60
CA PHE A 69 -21.45 11.15 -1.20
C PHE A 69 -21.72 12.18 -0.09
N ASN A 70 -20.73 12.99 0.27
CA ASN A 70 -20.82 13.98 1.35
C ASN A 70 -21.31 13.38 2.68
N ILE A 71 -20.96 12.11 2.93
CA ILE A 71 -21.31 11.40 4.16
C ILE A 71 -20.53 12.03 5.32
N LYS A 72 -21.24 12.36 6.41
CA LYS A 72 -20.62 12.90 7.62
C LYS A 72 -19.57 11.92 8.15
N ASN A 73 -18.38 12.43 8.46
CA ASN A 73 -17.22 11.66 8.89
C ASN A 73 -16.72 10.66 7.84
N SER A 74 -16.84 10.98 6.55
CA SER A 74 -16.32 10.16 5.45
C SER A 74 -14.87 9.73 5.66
N GLU A 75 -14.02 10.60 6.24
CA GLU A 75 -12.64 10.31 6.60
C GLU A 75 -12.52 9.14 7.57
N LYS A 76 -13.45 8.98 8.51
CA LYS A 76 -13.38 7.91 9.52
C LYS A 76 -13.67 6.57 8.91
N TYR A 77 -14.58 6.50 7.95
CA TYR A 77 -14.88 5.25 7.26
C TYR A 77 -13.74 4.85 6.33
N THR A 78 -13.21 5.78 5.53
CA THR A 78 -12.09 5.49 4.63
C THR A 78 -10.82 5.12 5.39
N LEU A 79 -10.39 5.93 6.37
CA LEU A 79 -9.18 5.68 7.14
C LEU A 79 -9.37 4.52 8.13
N GLY A 80 -10.56 4.34 8.68
CA GLY A 80 -10.90 3.20 9.54
C GLY A 80 -10.86 1.88 8.79
N TYR A 81 -11.43 1.83 7.57
CA TYR A 81 -11.23 0.72 6.65
C TYR A 81 -9.75 0.44 6.42
N TYR A 82 -8.96 1.49 6.14
CA TYR A 82 -7.54 1.33 5.85
C TYR A 82 -6.76 0.77 7.05
N VAL A 83 -7.06 1.20 8.28
CA VAL A 83 -6.48 0.61 9.50
C VAL A 83 -6.83 -0.88 9.61
N LEU A 84 -8.09 -1.24 9.43
CA LEU A 84 -8.56 -2.62 9.56
C LEU A 84 -7.93 -3.54 8.52
N ILE A 85 -7.90 -3.12 7.25
CA ILE A 85 -7.31 -3.93 6.19
C ILE A 85 -5.78 -4.05 6.37
N LEU A 86 -5.09 -3.01 6.84
CA LEU A 86 -3.66 -3.07 7.14
C LEU A 86 -3.32 -3.97 8.34
N LEU A 87 -4.17 -4.03 9.37
CA LEU A 87 -3.99 -5.02 10.45
C LEU A 87 -4.05 -6.45 9.91
N PHE A 88 -4.89 -6.68 8.90
CA PHE A 88 -4.98 -7.97 8.22
C PHE A 88 -3.77 -8.21 7.29
N VAL A 89 -3.56 -7.37 6.28
CA VAL A 89 -2.51 -7.60 5.28
C VAL A 89 -1.11 -7.49 5.88
N GLY A 90 -0.92 -6.61 6.87
CA GLY A 90 0.37 -6.42 7.54
C GLY A 90 0.94 -7.70 8.11
N PHE A 91 0.10 -8.58 8.63
CA PHE A 91 0.52 -9.92 9.05
C PHE A 91 0.36 -10.96 7.94
N PHE A 92 -0.86 -11.15 7.42
CA PHE A 92 -1.18 -12.29 6.56
C PHE A 92 -0.51 -12.22 5.18
N GLN A 93 -0.26 -11.03 4.63
CA GLN A 93 0.42 -10.89 3.34
C GLN A 93 1.94 -11.12 3.48
N ASN A 94 2.48 -10.85 4.66
CA ASN A 94 3.92 -10.90 4.95
C ASN A 94 4.34 -12.18 5.67
N ALA A 95 3.45 -13.15 5.81
CA ALA A 95 3.73 -14.43 6.47
C ALA A 95 3.35 -15.60 5.56
N SER A 96 4.06 -16.73 5.68
CA SER A 96 3.78 -17.96 4.95
C SER A 96 4.38 -19.18 5.66
N PHE A 97 3.81 -20.36 5.39
CA PHE A 97 4.46 -21.64 5.64
C PHE A 97 5.21 -22.05 4.36
N THR A 98 6.53 -21.88 4.38
CA THR A 98 7.41 -22.15 3.24
C THR A 98 7.97 -23.57 3.30
N GLU A 99 8.29 -24.15 2.15
CA GLU A 99 8.90 -25.48 2.07
C GLU A 99 10.35 -25.43 2.55
N SER A 100 11.07 -24.36 2.19
CA SER A 100 12.51 -24.24 2.45
C SER A 100 12.85 -23.66 3.84
N TYR A 101 11.99 -22.81 4.39
CA TYR A 101 12.29 -22.01 5.59
C TYR A 101 11.27 -22.18 6.73
N GLY A 102 10.28 -23.06 6.55
CA GLY A 102 9.20 -23.26 7.52
C GLY A 102 8.33 -22.03 7.69
N PHE A 103 7.81 -21.79 8.90
CA PHE A 103 7.02 -20.59 9.15
C PHE A 103 7.91 -19.34 9.08
N SER A 104 7.60 -18.44 8.14
CA SER A 104 8.43 -17.28 7.82
C SER A 104 7.61 -16.00 7.77
N ILE A 105 8.20 -14.89 8.25
CA ILE A 105 7.59 -13.56 8.29
C ILE A 105 8.57 -12.49 7.79
N ILE A 106 8.14 -11.63 6.86
CA ILE A 106 8.90 -10.46 6.41
C ILE A 106 8.74 -9.33 7.44
N THR A 107 9.52 -9.41 8.52
CA THR A 107 9.43 -8.52 9.69
C THR A 107 9.58 -7.04 9.35
N GLY A 108 10.42 -6.69 8.37
CA GLY A 108 10.60 -5.32 7.90
C GLY A 108 9.31 -4.72 7.34
N ASN A 109 8.59 -5.49 6.50
CA ASN A 109 7.30 -5.06 5.95
C ASN A 109 6.27 -4.89 7.05
N VAL A 110 6.12 -5.90 7.92
CA VAL A 110 5.20 -5.86 9.08
C VAL A 110 5.45 -4.61 9.92
N THR A 111 6.72 -4.31 10.22
CA THR A 111 7.10 -3.17 11.05
C THR A 111 6.74 -1.83 10.41
N LEU A 112 6.97 -1.69 9.09
CA LEU A 112 6.58 -0.48 8.36
C LEU A 112 5.07 -0.31 8.30
N GLU A 113 4.33 -1.39 8.04
CA GLU A 113 2.88 -1.35 8.03
C GLU A 113 2.32 -1.01 9.43
N LEU A 114 2.93 -1.52 10.50
CA LEU A 114 2.59 -1.11 11.87
C LEU A 114 2.83 0.38 12.13
N ILE A 115 3.90 0.96 11.61
CA ILE A 115 4.14 2.41 11.70
C ILE A 115 3.02 3.19 10.99
N VAL A 116 2.59 2.73 9.81
CA VAL A 116 1.45 3.32 9.09
C VAL A 116 0.17 3.22 9.94
N ILE A 117 -0.13 2.03 10.46
CA ILE A 117 -1.32 1.76 11.28
C ILE A 117 -1.35 2.68 12.51
N ILE A 118 -0.26 2.78 13.25
CA ILE A 118 -0.17 3.64 14.45
C ILE A 118 -0.41 5.10 14.08
N THR A 119 0.15 5.55 12.96
CA THR A 119 -0.03 6.93 12.48
C THR A 119 -1.49 7.21 12.11
N LEU A 120 -2.15 6.28 11.42
CA LEU A 120 -3.56 6.38 11.04
C LEU A 120 -4.50 6.36 12.26
N ILE A 121 -4.23 5.48 13.23
CA ILE A 121 -5.01 5.43 14.48
C ILE A 121 -4.88 6.76 15.22
N TYR A 122 -3.67 7.32 15.31
CA TYR A 122 -3.47 8.63 15.93
C TYR A 122 -4.24 9.73 15.21
N ASP A 123 -4.23 9.75 13.87
CA ASP A 123 -5.00 10.69 13.05
C ASP A 123 -6.50 10.59 13.33
N LEU A 124 -7.05 9.37 13.27
CA LEU A 124 -8.46 9.07 13.54
C LEU A 124 -8.91 9.51 14.93
N LEU A 125 -8.13 9.17 15.97
CA LEU A 125 -8.44 9.52 17.36
C LEU A 125 -8.40 11.03 17.58
N LYS A 126 -7.51 11.74 16.88
CA LYS A 126 -7.37 13.21 17.00
C LYS A 126 -8.17 14.00 15.96
N ASN A 127 -8.89 13.32 15.06
CA ASN A 127 -9.67 13.92 13.96
C ASN A 127 -8.87 14.98 13.20
N LYS A 128 -7.60 14.68 12.87
CA LYS A 128 -6.70 15.67 12.26
C LYS A 128 -6.97 15.83 10.78
N THR A 129 -7.30 14.74 10.10
CA THR A 129 -7.73 14.70 8.71
C THR A 129 -9.25 14.87 8.58
N LYS A 130 -9.69 15.55 7.52
CA LYS A 130 -11.08 15.77 7.13
C LYS A 130 -11.22 15.68 5.62
N PHE A 131 -12.21 14.92 5.19
CA PHE A 131 -12.61 14.82 3.80
C PHE A 131 -13.92 15.58 3.58
N SER A 132 -13.99 16.27 2.45
CA SER A 132 -15.21 16.94 2.01
C SER A 132 -15.36 16.80 0.50
N LYS A 133 -16.59 16.57 0.04
CA LYS A 133 -16.93 16.59 -1.38
C LYS A 133 -16.68 17.98 -1.99
N ASP A 134 -16.94 19.03 -1.22
CA ASP A 134 -16.80 20.41 -1.68
C ASP A 134 -15.33 20.80 -1.85
N SER A 135 -14.42 20.07 -1.19
CA SER A 135 -12.96 20.19 -1.34
C SER A 135 -12.39 19.27 -2.41
N PHE A 136 -13.20 18.80 -3.36
CA PHE A 136 -12.71 17.95 -4.44
C PHE A 136 -11.69 18.68 -5.34
N HIS A 137 -10.46 18.19 -5.36
CA HIS A 137 -9.33 18.75 -6.10
C HIS A 137 -9.37 18.32 -7.58
N LYS A 138 -10.09 19.08 -8.42
CA LYS A 138 -10.27 18.79 -9.85
C LYS A 138 -8.95 18.68 -10.63
N GLU A 139 -7.92 19.42 -10.23
CA GLU A 139 -6.59 19.37 -10.83
C GLU A 139 -5.88 18.04 -10.62
N ARG A 140 -6.38 17.19 -9.71
CA ARG A 140 -5.83 15.88 -9.36
C ARG A 140 -6.63 14.72 -9.96
N ILE A 141 -7.58 14.99 -10.85
CA ILE A 141 -8.44 13.96 -11.46
C ILE A 141 -7.66 12.90 -12.24
N TRP A 142 -6.45 13.24 -12.71
CA TRP A 142 -5.52 12.31 -13.36
C TRP A 142 -5.10 11.14 -12.45
N ILE A 143 -5.32 11.23 -11.13
CA ILE A 143 -5.06 10.14 -10.17
C ILE A 143 -6.09 9.01 -10.31
N ILE A 144 -7.32 9.32 -10.71
CA ILE A 144 -8.41 8.34 -10.83
C ILE A 144 -8.04 7.13 -11.71
N PRO A 145 -7.53 7.28 -12.94
CA PRO A 145 -7.15 6.12 -13.75
C PRO A 145 -6.08 5.25 -13.09
N LEU A 146 -5.15 5.84 -12.33
CA LEU A 146 -4.13 5.08 -11.58
C LEU A 146 -4.75 4.30 -10.41
N MET A 147 -5.71 4.92 -9.69
CA MET A 147 -6.48 4.23 -8.65
C MET A 147 -7.27 3.07 -9.23
N LEU A 148 -7.93 3.25 -10.37
CA LEU A 148 -8.68 2.19 -11.05
C LEU A 148 -7.77 1.06 -11.52
N LEU A 149 -6.58 1.37 -12.03
CA LEU A 149 -5.60 0.36 -12.43
C LEU A 149 -5.17 -0.50 -11.23
N ALA A 150 -4.88 0.12 -10.09
CA ALA A 150 -4.53 -0.58 -8.86
C ALA A 150 -5.71 -1.39 -8.30
N LEU A 151 -6.90 -0.80 -8.26
CA LEU A 151 -8.12 -1.46 -7.78
C LEU A 151 -8.46 -2.70 -8.60
N LEU A 152 -8.40 -2.60 -9.93
CA LEU A 152 -8.77 -3.69 -10.83
C LEU A 152 -7.66 -4.73 -10.97
N MET A 153 -6.39 -4.30 -11.00
CA MET A 153 -5.22 -5.15 -11.24
C MET A 153 -5.43 -6.11 -12.44
N PRO A 154 -5.66 -5.58 -13.66
CA PRO A 154 -6.05 -6.38 -14.81
C PRO A 154 -4.90 -7.26 -15.32
N CYS A 155 -4.82 -8.50 -14.83
CA CYS A 155 -3.82 -9.48 -15.26
C CYS A 155 -4.38 -10.89 -15.30
N ASP A 156 -3.69 -11.77 -16.03
CA ASP A 156 -3.85 -13.21 -15.95
C ASP A 156 -2.47 -13.87 -15.82
N PHE A 157 -2.49 -15.16 -15.46
CA PHE A 157 -1.29 -15.97 -15.28
C PHE A 157 -1.24 -17.03 -16.38
N VAL A 158 -0.28 -16.91 -17.29
CA VAL A 158 -0.08 -17.82 -18.42
C VAL A 158 1.38 -18.25 -18.42
N ASP A 159 1.64 -19.55 -18.42
CA ASP A 159 2.99 -20.14 -18.44
C ASP A 159 3.95 -19.53 -17.41
N ASN A 160 3.49 -19.48 -16.16
CA ASN A 160 4.24 -18.90 -15.03
C ASN A 160 4.59 -17.41 -15.20
N THR A 161 3.89 -16.70 -16.09
CA THR A 161 4.15 -15.31 -16.46
C THR A 161 2.88 -14.48 -16.30
N ILE A 162 3.04 -13.28 -15.76
CA ILE A 162 1.94 -12.33 -15.57
C ILE A 162 1.78 -11.48 -16.83
N ILE A 163 0.61 -11.55 -17.46
CA ILE A 163 0.30 -10.83 -18.69
C ILE A 163 -0.90 -9.88 -18.51
N PRO A 164 -1.01 -8.81 -19.30
CA PRO A 164 -2.20 -7.96 -19.32
C PRO A 164 -3.43 -8.76 -19.76
N SER A 165 -4.52 -8.65 -18.99
CA SER A 165 -5.79 -9.30 -19.32
C SER A 165 -6.97 -8.52 -18.76
N LEU A 166 -7.99 -8.30 -19.59
CA LEU A 166 -9.26 -7.66 -19.21
C LEU A 166 -10.37 -8.70 -18.97
N SER A 167 -10.03 -9.83 -18.35
CA SER A 167 -11.00 -10.86 -18.00
C SER A 167 -11.79 -10.51 -16.72
N LEU A 168 -12.93 -11.17 -16.51
CA LEU A 168 -13.73 -11.04 -15.29
C LEU A 168 -12.96 -11.42 -14.01
N LYS A 169 -11.84 -12.14 -14.14
CA LYS A 169 -10.93 -12.43 -13.01
C LYS A 169 -10.42 -11.15 -12.34
N MET A 170 -10.42 -10.01 -13.04
CA MET A 170 -10.04 -8.72 -12.47
C MET A 170 -10.91 -8.32 -11.27
N PHE A 171 -12.11 -8.88 -11.08
CA PHE A 171 -12.96 -8.58 -9.93
C PHE A 171 -12.70 -9.47 -8.71
N ILE A 172 -11.98 -10.58 -8.89
CA ILE A 172 -11.76 -11.61 -7.85
C ILE A 172 -10.28 -11.89 -7.56
N ASN A 173 -9.38 -11.10 -8.14
CA ASN A 173 -7.94 -11.20 -7.87
C ASN A 173 -7.55 -10.59 -6.50
N ASP A 174 -6.29 -10.75 -6.14
CA ASP A 174 -5.77 -10.43 -4.80
C ASP A 174 -5.59 -8.92 -4.53
N ALA A 175 -6.01 -8.04 -5.43
CA ALA A 175 -5.77 -6.59 -5.29
C ALA A 175 -6.34 -6.01 -3.98
N GLY A 176 -7.46 -6.55 -3.49
CA GLY A 176 -8.08 -6.12 -2.22
C GLY A 176 -7.32 -6.56 -0.97
N PHE A 177 -6.34 -7.46 -1.08
CA PHE A 177 -5.46 -7.91 0.00
C PHE A 177 -3.98 -7.63 -0.25
N ALA A 178 -3.65 -6.87 -1.30
CA ALA A 178 -2.29 -6.47 -1.60
C ALA A 178 -2.06 -5.01 -1.15
N TYR A 179 -1.18 -4.80 -0.17
CA TYR A 179 -0.78 -3.46 0.30
C TYR A 179 -0.49 -2.51 -0.86
N CYS A 180 0.25 -3.00 -1.86
CA CYS A 180 0.68 -2.21 -3.01
C CYS A 180 -0.46 -1.75 -3.93
N MET A 181 -1.62 -2.43 -3.87
CA MET A 181 -2.81 -2.09 -4.65
C MET A 181 -3.82 -1.27 -3.81
N ILE A 182 -3.94 -1.57 -2.52
CA ILE A 182 -4.79 -0.84 -1.57
C ILE A 182 -4.28 0.60 -1.38
N THR A 183 -2.98 0.74 -1.09
CA THR A 183 -2.35 2.01 -0.73
C THR A 183 -2.52 3.13 -1.76
N PRO A 184 -2.27 2.93 -3.08
CA PRO A 184 -2.48 3.99 -4.06
C PRO A 184 -3.93 4.45 -4.15
N VAL A 185 -4.89 3.55 -3.96
CA VAL A 185 -6.32 3.91 -3.92
C VAL A 185 -6.59 4.81 -2.71
N ILE A 186 -6.10 4.46 -1.52
CA ILE A 186 -6.31 5.26 -0.32
C ILE A 186 -5.59 6.61 -0.38
N ILE A 187 -4.33 6.65 -0.82
CA ILE A 187 -3.60 7.91 -1.02
C ILE A 187 -4.31 8.77 -2.07
N GLY A 188 -4.81 8.16 -3.15
CA GLY A 188 -5.56 8.87 -4.18
C GLY A 188 -6.84 9.50 -3.64
N THR A 189 -7.63 8.75 -2.86
CA THR A 189 -8.81 9.29 -2.16
C THR A 189 -8.43 10.45 -1.24
N TYR A 190 -7.35 10.29 -0.49
CA TYR A 190 -6.82 11.32 0.40
C TYR A 190 -6.51 12.61 -0.36
N LEU A 191 -5.80 12.50 -1.49
CA LEU A 191 -5.40 13.63 -2.32
C LEU A 191 -6.55 14.30 -3.05
N LEU A 192 -7.59 13.54 -3.41
CA LEU A 192 -8.75 14.05 -4.15
C LEU A 192 -9.72 14.80 -3.23
N PHE A 193 -9.87 14.39 -1.98
CA PHE A 193 -10.94 14.87 -1.09
C PHE A 193 -10.44 15.58 0.17
N GLU A 194 -9.13 15.80 0.32
CA GLU A 194 -8.60 16.53 1.48
C GLU A 194 -9.13 17.97 1.58
N GLU A 195 -9.93 18.24 2.61
CA GLU A 195 -10.22 19.60 3.08
C GLU A 195 -9.15 20.05 4.08
N LYS A 196 -8.86 19.15 5.02
CA LYS A 196 -7.81 19.32 6.04
C LYS A 196 -7.06 18.01 6.15
N THR A 197 -5.74 18.09 6.05
CA THR A 197 -4.88 16.92 6.03
C THR A 197 -3.95 16.91 7.22
N TYR A 198 -3.90 15.79 7.94
CA TYR A 198 -2.76 15.54 8.81
C TYR A 198 -1.56 15.20 7.94
N VAL A 199 -0.70 16.20 7.73
CA VAL A 199 0.41 16.10 6.78
C VAL A 199 1.35 14.96 7.12
N LEU A 200 1.45 14.61 8.41
CA LEU A 200 2.26 13.48 8.83
C LEU A 200 1.74 12.13 8.33
N THR A 201 0.42 11.90 8.41
CA THR A 201 -0.21 10.67 7.90
C THR A 201 0.10 10.52 6.42
N LEU A 202 -0.25 11.53 5.62
CA LEU A 202 -0.05 11.51 4.17
C LEU A 202 1.43 11.31 3.82
N TYR A 203 2.35 11.95 4.54
CA TYR A 203 3.77 11.78 4.32
C TYR A 203 4.27 10.37 4.63
N ILE A 204 3.90 9.78 5.77
CA ILE A 204 4.36 8.44 6.18
C ILE A 204 3.84 7.37 5.21
N ILE A 205 2.53 7.37 4.90
CA ILE A 205 1.94 6.38 3.99
C ILE A 205 2.57 6.48 2.60
N SER A 206 2.83 7.71 2.14
CA SER A 206 3.43 7.98 0.85
C SER A 206 4.92 7.61 0.83
N PHE A 207 5.66 7.85 1.91
CA PHE A 207 7.07 7.48 1.97
C PHE A 207 7.24 5.95 1.96
N ILE A 208 6.48 5.24 2.79
CA ILE A 208 6.51 3.77 2.86
C ILE A 208 6.00 3.15 1.55
N GLY A 209 4.92 3.69 0.98
CA GLY A 209 4.44 3.28 -0.35
C GLY A 209 5.49 3.46 -1.43
N THR A 210 6.31 4.52 -1.37
CA THR A 210 7.43 4.71 -2.29
C THR A 210 8.53 3.65 -2.14
N ILE A 211 8.84 3.24 -0.90
CA ILE A 211 9.83 2.17 -0.64
C ILE A 211 9.37 0.86 -1.30
N PHE A 212 8.14 0.42 -1.02
CA PHE A 212 7.62 -0.83 -1.58
C PHE A 212 7.40 -0.74 -3.09
N GLY A 213 6.98 0.43 -3.59
CA GLY A 213 6.89 0.68 -5.02
C GLY A 213 8.24 0.50 -5.70
N PHE A 214 9.31 1.06 -5.14
CA PHE A 214 10.66 0.92 -5.69
C PHE A 214 11.17 -0.52 -5.68
N TYR A 215 10.95 -1.27 -4.60
CA TYR A 215 11.29 -2.70 -4.56
C TYR A 215 10.54 -3.51 -5.62
N ASN A 216 9.27 -3.21 -5.86
CA ASN A 216 8.51 -3.85 -6.93
C ASN A 216 9.01 -3.44 -8.32
N MET A 217 9.42 -2.19 -8.53
CA MET A 217 10.02 -1.77 -9.81
C MET A 217 11.29 -2.58 -10.11
N LEU A 218 12.18 -2.73 -9.11
CA LEU A 218 13.39 -3.54 -9.27
C LEU A 218 13.04 -5.00 -9.54
N THR A 219 12.10 -5.57 -8.77
CA THR A 219 11.68 -6.96 -8.93
C THR A 219 11.16 -7.25 -10.33
N TRP A 220 10.22 -6.45 -10.84
CA TRP A 220 9.49 -6.77 -12.07
C TRP A 220 10.13 -6.23 -13.35
N PHE A 221 10.93 -5.16 -13.27
CA PHE A 221 11.62 -4.62 -14.45
C PHE A 221 13.10 -5.01 -14.56
N VAL A 222 13.72 -5.48 -13.47
CA VAL A 222 15.13 -5.90 -13.48
C VAL A 222 15.26 -7.41 -13.27
N PHE A 223 14.67 -7.96 -12.22
CA PHE A 223 14.90 -9.37 -11.85
C PHE A 223 13.93 -10.36 -12.52
N ASN A 224 12.70 -9.95 -12.84
CA ASN A 224 11.67 -10.79 -13.45
C ASN A 224 10.99 -10.09 -14.64
N ILE A 225 11.80 -9.78 -15.66
CA ILE A 225 11.36 -9.00 -16.83
C ILE A 225 10.27 -9.69 -17.66
N LYS A 226 10.15 -11.02 -17.58
CA LYS A 226 9.08 -11.77 -18.26
C LYS A 226 7.71 -11.34 -17.76
N SER A 227 7.59 -11.04 -16.47
CA SER A 227 6.37 -10.57 -15.82
C SER A 227 6.34 -9.04 -15.69
N TYR A 228 6.88 -8.30 -16.68
CA TYR A 228 6.94 -6.83 -16.66
C TYR A 228 5.58 -6.15 -16.40
N TRP A 229 4.48 -6.80 -16.80
CA TRP A 229 3.14 -6.28 -16.59
C TRP A 229 2.83 -6.10 -15.09
N MET A 230 3.34 -6.98 -14.23
CA MET A 230 3.23 -6.79 -12.79
C MET A 230 3.97 -5.54 -12.32
N GLY A 231 5.09 -5.19 -12.96
CA GLY A 231 5.76 -3.90 -12.75
C GLY A 231 4.88 -2.71 -13.14
N VAL A 232 4.19 -2.78 -14.28
CA VAL A 232 3.23 -1.74 -14.71
C VAL A 232 2.10 -1.57 -13.70
N LEU A 233 1.57 -2.66 -13.16
CA LEU A 233 0.51 -2.63 -12.13
C LEU A 233 0.96 -2.01 -10.81
N HIS A 234 2.26 -1.91 -10.55
CA HIS A 234 2.83 -1.24 -9.37
C HIS A 234 3.17 0.24 -9.61
N LEU A 235 3.11 0.75 -10.84
CA LEU A 235 3.31 2.17 -11.14
C LEU A 235 2.34 3.10 -10.39
N PRO A 236 1.04 2.78 -10.21
CA PRO A 236 0.14 3.59 -9.40
C PRO A 236 0.68 3.86 -8.00
N LEU A 237 1.22 2.84 -7.33
CA LEU A 237 1.81 2.98 -6.00
C LEU A 237 2.97 3.98 -6.02
N VAL A 238 3.91 3.83 -6.95
CA VAL A 238 5.08 4.71 -7.07
C VAL A 238 4.66 6.15 -7.34
N ILE A 239 3.84 6.36 -8.37
CA ILE A 239 3.47 7.69 -8.86
C ILE A 239 2.65 8.44 -7.81
N ILE A 240 1.59 7.83 -7.28
CA ILE A 240 0.69 8.47 -6.32
C ILE A 240 1.42 8.71 -5.00
N SER A 241 2.25 7.75 -4.55
CA SER A 241 3.03 7.92 -3.32
C SER A 241 4.06 9.05 -3.45
N ILE A 242 4.80 9.14 -4.55
CA ILE A 242 5.74 10.26 -4.76
C ILE A 242 4.99 11.59 -4.77
N TYR A 243 3.87 11.66 -5.47
CA TYR A 243 3.06 12.87 -5.52
C TYR A 243 2.51 13.26 -4.13
N GLY A 244 2.00 12.30 -3.35
CA GLY A 244 1.53 12.51 -1.99
C GLY A 244 2.62 13.03 -1.05
N MET A 245 3.86 12.54 -1.18
CA MET A 245 5.01 13.09 -0.45
C MET A 245 5.31 14.54 -0.85
N LEU A 246 5.21 14.90 -2.13
CA LEU A 246 5.48 16.24 -2.62
C LEU A 246 4.45 17.24 -2.10
N ILE A 247 3.17 16.89 -2.15
CA ILE A 247 2.08 17.69 -1.58
C ILE A 247 2.27 17.87 -0.07
N SER A 248 2.60 16.79 0.64
CA SER A 248 2.88 16.85 2.08
C SER A 248 4.03 17.81 2.40
N LYS A 249 5.14 17.75 1.66
CA LYS A 249 6.27 18.67 1.86
C LYS A 249 5.90 20.12 1.58
N LYS A 250 5.14 20.39 0.52
CA LYS A 250 4.69 21.75 0.19
C LYS A 250 3.85 22.34 1.33
N SER A 251 2.96 21.54 1.91
CA SER A 251 2.11 21.94 3.04
C SER A 251 2.94 22.23 4.31
N ILE A 252 3.92 21.38 4.63
CA ILE A 252 4.83 21.61 5.78
C ILE A 252 5.60 22.94 5.62
N ASN A 253 6.03 23.26 4.40
CA ASN A 253 6.81 24.47 4.15
C ASN A 253 5.96 25.76 4.14
N HIS A 254 4.66 25.69 3.87
CA HIS A 254 3.76 26.86 3.90
C HIS A 254 3.21 27.18 5.29
N ASN A 255 3.20 26.21 6.21
CA ASN A 255 2.79 26.40 7.60
C ASN A 255 3.95 26.85 8.52
N ILE A 256 5.03 27.38 7.93
CA ILE A 256 6.21 27.96 8.57
C ILE A 256 6.32 29.41 8.10
#